data_AF-A0A098LP15-F1
#
_entry.id   AF-A0A098LP15-F1
#
_cell.length_a   1.000
_cell.length_b   1.000
_cell.length_c   1.000
_cell.angle_alpha   90.00
_cell.angle_beta   90.00
_cell.angle_gamma   90.00
#
_symmetry.space_group_name_H-M   'P 1'
#
loop_
_entity.id
_entity.type
_entity.pdbx_description
1 polymer ?
#
loop_
_entity_poly.entity_id
_entity_poly.type
_entity_poly.pdbx_seq_one_letter_code
_entity_poly.pdbx_strand_id
1 'polypeptide(L)'
;MTITFMSFFAFILFRNFSFQNNDNILIVLLLTGILSIVYWYLGELKDNGDLRWYALVQFYPVVAIIIILLWNGNDRQMLGVILWYIAAKVFEATNEAFLSLTEVISGHTVKHLIAACAAMHLLVLFYLENKALMKKI
;
A
#
# COMPACT_ATOMS: atom_id res chain seq x y z
N MET A 1 -1.16 7.25 5.09
CA MET A 1 -0.66 5.92 4.63
C MET A 1 -1.80 4.99 4.25
N THR A 2 -2.85 4.84 5.06
CA THR A 2 -3.93 3.84 4.82
C THR A 2 -4.58 3.92 3.44
N ILE A 3 -5.03 5.11 3.00
CA ILE A 3 -5.61 5.29 1.66
C ILE A 3 -4.63 4.82 0.59
N THR A 4 -3.39 5.27 0.67
CA THR A 4 -2.32 4.90 -0.26
C THR A 4 -2.12 3.38 -0.27
N PHE A 5 -2.01 2.74 0.88
CA PHE A 5 -1.82 1.28 0.98
C PHE A 5 -3.00 0.47 0.46
N MET A 6 -4.22 0.88 0.77
CA MET A 6 -5.43 0.22 0.25
C MET A 6 -5.55 0.38 -1.26
N SER A 7 -5.19 1.55 -1.82
CA SER A 7 -5.12 1.76 -3.27
C SER A 7 -4.07 0.87 -3.93
N PHE A 8 -2.87 0.75 -3.35
CA PHE A 8 -1.84 -0.17 -3.85
C PHE A 8 -2.30 -1.63 -3.81
N PHE A 9 -2.92 -2.04 -2.70
CA PHE A 9 -3.40 -3.40 -2.56
C PHE A 9 -4.50 -3.71 -3.57
N ALA A 10 -5.47 -2.80 -3.75
CA ALA A 10 -6.51 -2.92 -4.76
C ALA A 10 -5.92 -3.10 -6.16
N PHE A 11 -4.94 -2.29 -6.53
CA PHE A 11 -4.27 -2.41 -7.83
C PHE A 11 -3.62 -3.78 -8.03
N ILE A 12 -2.88 -4.27 -7.02
CA ILE A 12 -2.22 -5.57 -7.10
C ILE A 12 -3.25 -6.69 -7.25
N LEU A 13 -4.36 -6.61 -6.52
CA LEU A 13 -5.45 -7.55 -6.71
C LEU A 13 -5.98 -7.48 -8.15
N PHE A 14 -6.30 -6.28 -8.68
CA PHE A 14 -6.84 -6.11 -10.03
C PHE A 14 -5.93 -6.67 -11.12
N ARG A 15 -4.61 -6.58 -10.92
CA ARG A 15 -3.63 -7.13 -11.85
C ARG A 15 -3.56 -8.67 -11.81
N ASN A 16 -3.68 -9.27 -10.63
CA ASN A 16 -3.40 -10.69 -10.44
C ASN A 16 -4.65 -11.58 -10.45
N PHE A 17 -5.84 -11.00 -10.34
CA PHE A 17 -7.10 -11.72 -10.34
C PHE A 17 -8.05 -11.17 -11.40
N SER A 18 -8.79 -12.06 -12.05
CA SER A 18 -9.84 -11.70 -13.01
C SER A 18 -11.09 -11.26 -12.25
N PHE A 19 -11.24 -9.96 -12.04
CA PHE A 19 -12.46 -9.37 -11.49
C PHE A 19 -13.45 -9.04 -12.59
N GLN A 20 -14.74 -9.15 -12.29
CA GLN A 20 -15.82 -8.77 -13.20
C GLN A 20 -16.05 -7.25 -13.16
N ASN A 21 -16.61 -6.68 -14.22
CA ASN A 21 -16.75 -5.22 -14.41
C ASN A 21 -17.47 -4.45 -13.27
N ASN A 22 -18.14 -5.14 -12.34
CA ASN A 22 -18.83 -4.53 -11.19
C ASN A 22 -18.08 -4.63 -9.87
N ASP A 23 -16.87 -5.17 -9.86
CA ASP A 23 -16.11 -5.37 -8.63
C ASP A 23 -15.48 -4.06 -8.16
N ASN A 24 -16.21 -3.32 -7.31
CA ASN A 24 -15.79 -2.06 -6.70
C ASN A 24 -14.72 -2.26 -5.59
N ILE A 25 -13.73 -3.11 -5.82
CA ILE A 25 -12.73 -3.54 -4.83
C ILE A 25 -11.94 -2.38 -4.25
N LEU A 26 -11.59 -1.39 -5.08
CA LEU A 26 -10.93 -0.18 -4.61
C LEU A 26 -11.78 0.53 -3.55
N ILE A 27 -13.07 0.73 -3.84
CA ILE A 27 -13.99 1.41 -2.91
C ILE A 27 -14.11 0.60 -1.62
N VAL A 28 -14.30 -0.72 -1.73
CA VAL A 28 -14.42 -1.61 -0.57
C VAL A 28 -13.16 -1.56 0.31
N LEU A 29 -11.97 -1.64 -0.27
CA LEU A 29 -10.71 -1.59 0.47
C LEU A 29 -10.47 -0.21 1.10
N LEU A 30 -10.76 0.88 0.38
CA LEU A 30 -10.66 2.23 0.92
C LEU A 30 -11.60 2.44 2.11
N LEU A 31 -12.87 2.03 1.98
CA LEU A 31 -13.83 2.10 3.08
C LEU A 31 -13.38 1.25 4.26
N THR A 32 -12.88 0.04 4.02
CA THR A 32 -12.33 -0.84 5.08
C THR A 32 -11.20 -0.15 5.82
N GLY A 33 -10.27 0.49 5.10
CA GLY A 33 -9.19 1.24 5.69
C GLY A 33 -9.66 2.45 6.51
N ILE A 34 -10.60 3.23 5.99
CA ILE A 34 -11.18 4.38 6.70
C ILE A 34 -11.92 3.93 7.96
N LEU A 35 -12.79 2.93 7.85
CA LEU A 35 -13.58 2.40 8.96
C LEU A 35 -12.69 1.82 10.06
N SER A 36 -11.54 1.22 9.72
CA SER A 36 -10.58 0.72 10.70
C SER A 36 -10.02 1.83 11.61
N ILE A 37 -9.77 3.01 11.02
CA ILE A 37 -9.28 4.19 11.75
C ILE A 37 -10.40 4.80 12.57
N VAL A 38 -11.59 4.97 11.97
CA VAL A 38 -12.75 5.53 12.66
C VAL A 38 -13.10 4.69 13.88
N TYR A 39 -13.10 3.36 13.73
CA TYR A 39 -13.36 2.44 14.84
C TYR A 39 -12.35 2.62 15.98
N TRP A 40 -11.04 2.62 15.67
CA TRP A 40 -10.01 2.84 16.68
C TRP A 40 -10.19 4.19 17.36
N TYR A 41 -10.36 5.27 16.59
CA TYR A 41 -10.47 6.63 17.09
C TYR A 41 -11.68 6.82 18.01
N LEU A 42 -12.85 6.28 17.65
CA LEU A 42 -14.04 6.33 18.49
C LEU A 42 -13.89 5.56 19.81
N GLY A 43 -13.10 4.48 19.81
CA GLY A 43 -12.72 3.75 21.02
C GLY A 43 -11.74 4.54 21.88
N GLU A 44 -10.75 5.18 21.25
CA GLU A 44 -9.75 6.01 21.92
C GLU A 44 -10.39 7.18 22.67
N LEU A 45 -11.42 7.81 22.07
CA LEU A 45 -12.22 8.87 22.72
C LEU A 45 -12.94 8.40 24.00
N LYS A 46 -13.01 7.10 24.25
CA LYS A 46 -13.61 6.45 25.42
C LYS A 46 -12.57 5.70 26.27
N ASP A 47 -11.28 6.00 26.08
CA ASP A 47 -10.15 5.31 26.73
C ASP A 47 -10.12 3.78 26.50
N ASN A 48 -10.70 3.33 25.38
CA ASN A 48 -10.78 1.91 24.99
C ASN A 48 -10.51 1.72 23.49
N GLY A 49 -9.45 2.35 22.99
CA GLY A 49 -9.03 2.29 21.59
C GLY A 49 -8.48 0.91 21.22
N ASP A 50 -9.16 0.21 20.31
CA ASP A 50 -8.70 -1.08 19.81
C ASP A 50 -8.04 -0.96 18.42
N LEU A 51 -6.73 -1.21 18.39
CA LEU A 51 -5.88 -1.07 17.21
C LEU A 51 -5.87 -2.31 16.30
N ARG A 52 -6.50 -3.43 16.68
CA ARG A 52 -6.36 -4.71 15.97
C ARG A 52 -6.79 -4.62 14.51
N TRP A 53 -7.92 -3.96 14.24
CA TRP A 53 -8.42 -3.78 12.87
C TRP A 53 -7.53 -2.86 12.04
N TYR A 54 -7.04 -1.77 12.63
CA TYR A 54 -6.10 -0.88 11.97
C TYR A 54 -4.78 -1.59 11.65
N ALA A 55 -4.27 -2.39 12.57
CA ALA A 55 -3.08 -3.21 12.36
C ALA A 55 -3.30 -4.22 11.22
N LEU A 56 -4.46 -4.90 11.18
CA LEU A 56 -4.80 -5.81 10.08
C LEU A 56 -4.76 -5.10 8.73
N VAL A 57 -5.39 -3.93 8.60
CA VAL A 57 -5.37 -3.11 7.38
C VAL A 57 -3.95 -2.71 6.98
N GLN A 58 -3.05 -2.46 7.93
CA GLN A 58 -1.67 -2.06 7.66
C GLN A 58 -0.76 -3.21 7.23
N PHE A 59 -0.90 -4.39 7.86
CA PHE A 59 0.06 -5.48 7.71
C PHE A 59 -0.44 -6.62 6.81
N TYR A 60 -1.75 -6.89 6.78
CA TYR A 60 -2.32 -7.95 5.94
C TYR A 60 -2.01 -7.78 4.45
N PRO A 61 -2.16 -6.58 3.84
CA PRO A 61 -1.83 -6.40 2.43
C PRO A 61 -0.41 -6.84 2.08
N VAL A 62 0.55 -6.63 2.98
CA VAL A 62 1.96 -7.02 2.76
C VAL A 62 2.08 -8.52 2.58
N VAL A 63 1.50 -9.25 3.52
CA VAL A 63 1.54 -10.71 3.55
C VAL A 63 0.82 -11.25 2.32
N ALA A 64 -0.38 -10.71 2.02
CA ALA A 64 -1.15 -11.11 0.85
C ALA A 64 -0.38 -10.86 -0.46
N ILE A 65 0.26 -9.70 -0.61
CA ILE A 65 1.06 -9.35 -1.79
C ILE A 65 2.25 -10.30 -1.96
N ILE A 66 2.95 -10.65 -0.87
CA ILE A 66 4.07 -11.61 -0.90
C ILE A 66 3.57 -12.98 -1.38
N ILE A 67 2.43 -13.45 -0.86
CA ILE A 67 1.85 -14.73 -1.25
C ILE A 67 1.46 -14.72 -2.74
N ILE A 68 0.82 -13.66 -3.22
CA ILE A 68 0.43 -13.51 -4.63
C ILE A 68 1.67 -13.56 -5.53
N LEU A 69 2.76 -12.89 -5.15
CA LEU A 69 4.03 -12.95 -5.89
C LEU A 69 4.61 -14.36 -5.94
N LEU A 70 4.68 -15.04 -4.79
CA LEU A 70 5.22 -16.40 -4.74
C LEU A 70 4.40 -17.36 -5.61
N TRP A 71 3.09 -17.13 -5.69
CA TRP A 71 2.18 -17.91 -6.52
C TRP A 71 2.34 -17.64 -8.02
N ASN A 72 2.46 -16.38 -8.42
CA ASN A 72 2.52 -15.98 -9.83
C ASN A 72 3.93 -15.98 -10.44
N GLY A 73 4.97 -16.30 -9.65
CA GLY A 73 6.35 -16.41 -10.09
C GLY A 73 7.13 -15.09 -10.09
N ASN A 74 8.22 -15.03 -10.85
CA ASN A 74 9.20 -13.93 -10.80
C ASN A 74 8.76 -12.69 -11.59
N ASP A 75 7.63 -12.09 -11.21
CA ASP A 75 7.19 -10.80 -11.76
C ASP A 75 8.09 -9.67 -11.24
N ARG A 76 9.16 -9.41 -12.00
CA ARG A 76 10.19 -8.42 -11.68
C ARG A 76 9.64 -7.01 -11.50
N GLN A 77 8.54 -6.68 -12.16
CA GLN A 77 7.95 -5.36 -12.03
C GLN A 77 7.23 -5.21 -10.69
N MET A 78 6.57 -6.28 -10.25
CA MET A 78 5.84 -6.33 -8.99
C MET A 78 6.78 -6.44 -7.78
N LEU A 79 7.97 -7.04 -7.95
CA LEU A 79 9.08 -6.91 -6.98
C LEU A 79 9.47 -5.44 -6.73
N GLY A 80 9.51 -4.60 -7.76
CA GLY A 80 9.83 -3.18 -7.63
C GLY A 80 8.85 -2.42 -6.73
N VAL A 81 7.56 -2.74 -6.82
CA VAL A 81 6.50 -2.14 -5.99
C VAL A 81 6.65 -2.56 -4.52
N ILE A 82 7.00 -3.82 -4.26
CA ILE A 82 7.26 -4.29 -2.89
C ILE A 82 8.50 -3.63 -2.29
N LEU A 83 9.57 -3.47 -3.07
CA LEU A 83 10.78 -2.81 -2.57
C LEU A 83 10.48 -1.39 -2.11
N TRP A 84 9.64 -0.65 -2.84
CA TRP A 84 9.19 0.67 -2.38
C TRP A 84 8.35 0.60 -1.10
N TYR A 85 7.45 -0.39 -0.98
CA TYR A 85 6.68 -0.61 0.24
C TYR A 85 7.61 -0.85 1.45
N ILE A 86 8.53 -1.80 1.32
CA ILE A 86 9.47 -2.19 2.39
C ILE A 86 10.32 -0.99 2.76
N ALA A 87 10.85 -0.25 1.77
CA ALA A 87 11.62 0.96 2.01
C ALA A 87 10.81 1.97 2.84
N ALA A 88 9.57 2.29 2.45
CA ALA A 88 8.71 3.21 3.21
C ALA A 88 8.51 2.76 4.67
N LYS A 89 8.32 1.45 4.90
CA LYS A 89 8.16 0.88 6.25
C LYS A 89 9.44 0.91 7.08
N VAL A 90 10.60 0.71 6.47
CA VAL A 90 11.89 0.83 7.16
C VAL A 90 12.08 2.25 7.67
N PHE A 91 11.85 3.27 6.84
CA PHE A 91 11.95 4.67 7.26
C PHE A 91 10.87 5.09 8.27
N GLU A 92 9.71 4.44 8.26
CA GLU A 92 8.71 4.60 9.32
C GLU A 92 9.20 4.03 10.66
N ALA A 93 9.78 2.83 10.64
CA ALA A 93 10.29 2.17 11.85
C ALA A 93 11.55 2.82 12.42
N THR A 94 12.39 3.41 11.57
CA THR A 94 13.64 4.08 11.99
C THR A 94 13.48 5.59 12.18
N ASN A 95 12.25 6.11 12.27
CA ASN A 95 11.98 7.55 12.26
C ASN A 95 12.79 8.34 13.30
N GLU A 96 12.83 7.88 14.55
CA GLU A 96 13.56 8.58 15.62
C GLU A 96 15.08 8.53 15.41
N ALA A 97 15.61 7.36 15.02
CA ALA A 97 17.03 7.19 14.71
C ALA A 97 17.46 8.04 13.49
N PHE A 98 16.57 8.21 12.52
CA PHE A 98 16.82 9.01 11.32
C PHE A 98 16.79 10.51 11.61
N LEU A 99 15.85 10.94 12.47
CA LEU A 99 15.77 12.33 12.93
C LEU A 99 16.96 12.70 13.82
N SER A 100 17.42 11.80 14.70
CA SER A 100 18.61 12.04 15.51
C SER A 100 19.90 12.13 14.69
N LEU A 101 19.94 11.50 13.52
CA LEU A 101 21.12 11.50 12.65
C LEU A 101 21.16 12.72 11.71
N THR A 102 20.00 13.16 11.22
CA THR A 102 19.92 14.22 10.21
C THR A 102 19.55 15.59 10.79
N GLU A 103 19.09 15.64 12.04
CA GLU A 103 18.62 16.82 12.80
C GLU A 103 17.49 17.64 12.15
N VAL A 104 17.19 17.41 10.87
CA VAL A 104 16.28 18.22 10.04
C VAL A 104 15.23 17.36 9.32
N ILE A 105 15.55 16.12 8.94
CA ILE A 105 14.67 15.28 8.11
C ILE A 105 14.21 14.05 8.90
N SER A 106 12.91 14.01 9.22
CA SER A 106 12.32 12.83 9.84
C SER A 106 12.19 11.67 8.83
N GLY A 107 12.28 10.43 9.32
CA GLY A 107 11.93 9.24 8.53
C GLY A 107 10.48 9.29 8.01
N HIS A 108 9.60 10.01 8.71
CA HIS A 108 8.25 10.34 8.26
C HIS A 108 8.21 11.17 6.96
N THR A 109 9.14 12.11 6.76
CA THR A 109 9.21 12.87 5.50
C THR A 109 9.68 11.97 4.36
N VAL A 110 10.71 11.15 4.62
CA VAL A 110 11.30 10.25 3.62
C VAL A 110 10.32 9.16 3.18
N LYS A 111 9.55 8.57 4.10
CA LYS A 111 8.54 7.56 3.73
C LYS A 111 7.45 8.12 2.81
N HIS A 112 7.09 9.40 2.94
CA HIS A 112 6.11 10.04 2.05
C HIS A 112 6.68 10.23 0.65
N LEU A 113 7.95 10.63 0.53
CA LEU A 113 8.63 10.72 -0.76
C LEU A 113 8.70 9.34 -1.44
N ILE A 114 9.06 8.30 -0.68
CA ILE A 114 9.10 6.92 -1.16
C ILE A 114 7.71 6.47 -1.61
N ALA A 115 6.66 6.75 -0.84
CA ALA A 115 5.29 6.42 -1.22
C ALA A 115 4.85 7.13 -2.51
N ALA A 116 5.30 8.37 -2.73
CA ALA A 116 5.06 9.09 -3.98
C ALA A 116 5.79 8.46 -5.18
N CYS A 117 7.06 8.07 -5.01
CA CYS A 117 7.82 7.33 -6.04
C CYS A 117 7.15 5.99 -6.37
N ALA A 118 6.69 5.26 -5.36
CA ALA A 118 5.95 4.02 -5.54
C ALA A 118 4.68 4.24 -6.39
N ALA A 119 3.94 5.34 -6.12
CA ALA A 119 2.68 5.63 -6.79
C ALA A 119 2.93 5.99 -8.26
N MET A 120 3.99 6.76 -8.52
CA MET A 120 4.41 7.08 -9.88
C MET A 120 4.84 5.83 -10.66
N HIS A 121 5.62 4.93 -10.05
CA HIS A 121 6.01 3.66 -10.67
C HIS A 121 4.78 2.84 -11.06
N LEU A 122 3.81 2.71 -10.16
CA LEU A 122 2.56 1.98 -10.40
C LEU A 122 1.78 2.57 -11.58
N LEU A 123 1.68 3.90 -11.65
CA LEU A 123 0.97 4.60 -12.71
C LEU A 123 1.65 4.39 -14.08
N VAL A 124 2.98 4.48 -14.12
CA VAL A 124 3.76 4.19 -15.34
C VAL A 124 3.51 2.75 -15.79
N LEU A 125 3.54 1.81 -14.86
CA LEU A 125 3.34 0.41 -15.13
C LEU A 125 1.94 0.15 -15.72
N PHE A 126 0.89 0.68 -15.08
CA PHE A 126 -0.48 0.59 -15.57
C PHE A 126 -0.63 1.19 -16.97
N TYR A 127 -0.02 2.35 -17.21
CA TYR A 127 -0.05 2.99 -18.53
C TYR A 127 0.61 2.14 -19.61
N LEU A 128 1.76 1.52 -19.31
CA LEU A 128 2.46 0.65 -20.26
C LEU A 128 1.67 -0.62 -20.58
N GLU A 129 1.04 -1.24 -19.58
CA GLU A 129 0.18 -2.43 -19.77
C GLU A 129 -1.03 -2.11 -20.66
N ASN A 130 -1.73 -1.00 -20.40
CA ASN A 130 -2.88 -0.59 -21.21
C ASN A 130 -2.48 -0.16 -22.63
N LYS A 131 -1.33 0.49 -22.79
CA LYS A 131 -0.81 0.85 -24.11
C LYS A 131 -0.44 -0.39 -24.94
N ALA A 132 0.07 -1.44 -24.29
CA ALA A 132 0.37 -2.71 -24.96
C ALA A 132 -0.91 -3.45 -25.40
N LEU A 133 -1.99 -3.36 -24.62
CA LEU A 133 -3.30 -3.90 -24.98
C LEU A 133 -3.90 -3.17 -26.20
N MET A 134 -3.82 -1.83 -26.23
CA MET A 134 -4.34 -1.03 -27.36
C MET A 134 -3.59 -1.24 -28.68
N LYS A 135 -2.33 -1.69 -28.64
CA LYS A 135 -1.56 -2.03 -29.86
C LYS A 135 -1.89 -3.40 -30.45
N LYS A 136 -2.64 -4.23 -29.74
CA LYS A 136 -3.02 -5.59 -30.18
C LYS A 136 -4.41 -5.65 -30.82
N ILE A 137 -5.17 -4.55 -30.82
CA ILE A 137 -6.46 -4.37 -31.49
C ILE A 137 -6.22 -3.62 -32.79
#